data_AF-A0A3R7MD18-F1
#
_entry.id   AF-A0A3R7MD18-F1
#
_cell.length_a   1.000
_cell.length_b   1.000
_cell.length_c   1.000
_cell.angle_alpha   90.00
_cell.angle_beta   90.00
_cell.angle_gamma   90.00
#
_symmetry.space_group_name_H-M   'P 1'
#
loop_
_entity.id
_entity.type
_entity.pdbx_description
1 polymer ?
#
loop_
_entity_poly.entity_id
_entity_poly.type
_entity_poly.pdbx_seq_one_letter_code
_entity_poly.pdbx_strand_id
1 'polypeptide(L)'
;MATPKSSSARRSKGAKRSHRKPKRTWNVYINRSLKSINDQMSMTSRTMKIVNSFVSDLFERIASEAATVVRANKKRTLGARELQTAVRLVLPAD
;
A
#
# COMPACT_ATOMS: atom_id res chain seq x y z
N MET A 1 48.57 -38.98 4.28
CA MET A 1 47.51 -39.52 5.15
C MET A 1 46.16 -39.05 4.61
N ALA A 2 45.28 -39.98 4.28
CA ALA A 2 43.90 -39.72 3.87
C ALA A 2 42.97 -40.03 5.06
N THR A 3 41.96 -39.18 5.28
CA THR A 3 40.69 -39.55 5.93
C THR A 3 39.52 -38.81 5.24
N PRO A 4 38.51 -39.54 4.72
CA PRO A 4 37.36 -38.98 4.01
C PRO A 4 36.04 -39.04 4.82
N LYS A 5 35.15 -38.07 4.60
CA LYS A 5 33.66 -38.06 4.73
C LYS A 5 33.22 -36.61 5.03
N SER A 6 32.15 -36.06 4.46
CA SER A 6 30.84 -36.65 4.23
C SER A 6 30.10 -35.99 3.07
N SER A 7 29.24 -36.80 2.48
CA SER A 7 28.39 -36.65 1.30
C SER A 7 27.44 -35.44 1.28
N SER A 8 27.40 -34.82 0.10
CA SER A 8 26.19 -34.46 -0.67
C SER A 8 24.92 -34.06 0.11
N ALA A 9 24.65 -32.76 0.14
CA ALA A 9 23.29 -32.27 0.01
C ALA A 9 23.21 -31.39 -1.25
N ARG A 10 22.59 -31.94 -2.31
CA ARG A 10 22.21 -31.24 -3.54
C ARG A 10 21.68 -29.83 -3.21
N ARG A 11 22.38 -28.79 -3.65
CA ARG A 11 21.78 -27.45 -3.83
C ARG A 11 20.59 -27.64 -4.78
N SER A 12 19.38 -27.61 -4.24
CA SER A 12 18.15 -27.57 -5.02
C SER A 12 18.10 -26.25 -5.77
N LYS A 13 18.75 -26.22 -6.95
CA LYS A 13 18.41 -25.29 -8.01
C LYS A 13 16.92 -25.52 -8.34
N GLY A 14 16.11 -24.48 -8.20
CA GLY A 14 14.78 -24.44 -8.81
C GLY A 14 13.59 -24.42 -7.84
N ALA A 15 13.62 -23.62 -6.78
CA ALA A 15 12.36 -23.08 -6.28
C ALA A 15 11.92 -22.00 -7.28
N LYS A 16 11.15 -22.40 -8.30
CA LYS A 16 10.43 -21.50 -9.20
C LYS A 16 9.79 -20.43 -8.32
N ARG A 17 10.21 -19.16 -8.50
CA ARG A 17 9.64 -18.01 -7.81
C ARG A 17 8.13 -18.11 -7.98
N SER A 18 7.45 -18.55 -6.93
CA SER A 18 5.99 -18.53 -6.85
C SER A 18 5.57 -17.15 -7.32
N HIS A 19 4.71 -17.11 -8.34
CA HIS A 19 4.03 -15.90 -8.80
C HIS A 19 3.19 -15.36 -7.63
N ARG A 20 3.85 -14.82 -6.60
CA ARG A 20 3.19 -14.08 -5.54
C ARG A 20 2.60 -12.87 -6.22
N LYS A 21 1.27 -12.79 -6.19
CA LYS A 21 0.53 -11.60 -6.61
C LYS A 21 1.24 -10.39 -6.00
N PRO A 22 1.61 -9.37 -6.79
CA PRO A 22 2.27 -8.19 -6.26
C PRO A 22 1.40 -7.63 -5.14
N LYS A 23 1.96 -7.50 -3.93
CA LYS A 23 1.27 -6.76 -2.87
C LYS A 23 1.17 -5.32 -3.34
N ARG A 24 -0.04 -4.88 -3.69
CA ARG A 24 -0.33 -3.47 -3.98
C ARG A 24 -0.09 -2.70 -2.68
N THR A 25 0.93 -1.86 -2.68
CA THR A 25 1.33 -1.03 -1.53
C THR A 25 1.52 0.39 -2.00
N TRP A 26 1.35 1.34 -1.09
CA TRP A 26 1.50 2.77 -1.34
C TRP A 26 2.96 3.25 -1.23
N ASN A 27 3.92 2.35 -0.96
CA ASN A 27 5.30 2.67 -0.62
C ASN A 27 6.01 3.58 -1.63
N VAL A 28 5.75 3.42 -2.93
CA VAL A 28 6.36 4.27 -3.96
C VAL A 28 5.88 5.71 -3.83
N TYR A 29 4.59 5.91 -3.60
CA TYR A 29 3.98 7.23 -3.43
C TYR A 29 4.40 7.86 -2.11
N ILE A 30 4.39 7.08 -1.03
CA ILE A 30 4.84 7.51 0.30
C ILE A 30 6.29 8.01 0.24
N ASN A 31 7.20 7.27 -0.40
CA ASN A 31 8.58 7.71 -0.56
C ASN A 31 8.72 8.93 -1.47
N ARG A 32 7.92 9.02 -2.54
CA ARG A 32 7.93 10.19 -3.43
C ARG A 32 7.47 11.45 -2.69
N SER A 33 6.39 11.36 -1.92
CA SER A 33 5.87 12.47 -1.12
C SER A 33 6.82 12.88 0.01
N LEU A 34 7.51 11.92 0.63
CA LEU A 34 8.53 12.24 1.63
C LEU A 34 9.69 13.04 1.01
N LYS A 35 10.21 12.57 -0.12
CA LYS A 35 11.34 13.22 -0.80
C LYS A 35 11.00 14.62 -1.27
N SER A 36 9.77 14.86 -1.75
CA SER A 36 9.34 16.23 -2.10
C SER A 36 9.36 17.22 -0.93
N ILE A 37 9.39 16.74 0.32
CA ILE A 37 9.53 17.58 1.51
C ILE A 37 10.99 17.63 1.97
N ASN A 38 11.68 16.48 2.02
CA ASN A 38 13.09 16.39 2.38
C ASN A 38 13.78 15.20 1.69
N ASP A 39 14.66 15.49 0.74
CA ASP A 39 15.39 14.49 -0.05
C ASP A 39 16.38 13.64 0.76
N GLN A 40 16.85 14.12 1.90
CA GLN A 40 17.81 13.41 2.78
C GLN A 40 17.10 12.49 3.78
N MET A 41 15.79 12.65 3.96
CA MET A 41 15.03 11.86 4.91
C MET A 41 14.64 10.50 4.32
N SER A 42 14.69 9.46 5.16
CA SER A 42 14.19 8.13 4.83
C SER A 42 13.39 7.55 5.99
N MET A 43 12.48 6.63 5.68
CA MET A 43 11.63 5.98 6.68
C MET A 43 12.06 4.55 6.94
N THR A 44 11.97 4.14 8.20
CA THR A 44 12.17 2.74 8.58
C THR A 44 11.10 1.84 7.96
N SER A 45 11.40 0.55 7.84
CA SER A 45 10.43 -0.44 7.34
C SER A 45 9.18 -0.56 8.20
N ARG A 46 9.28 -0.28 9.51
CA ARG A 46 8.14 -0.25 10.44
C ARG A 46 7.26 0.97 10.16
N THR A 47 7.86 2.16 10.07
CA THR A 47 7.15 3.40 9.75
C THR A 47 6.44 3.30 8.40
N MET A 48 7.11 2.72 7.39
CA MET A 48 6.51 2.51 6.07
C MET A 48 5.23 1.67 6.12
N LYS A 49 5.19 0.62 6.95
CA LYS A 49 3.99 -0.21 7.14
C LYS A 49 2.86 0.58 7.79
N ILE A 50 3.17 1.38 8.81
CA ILE A 50 2.18 2.22 9.51
C ILE A 50 1.56 3.22 8.53
N VAL A 51 2.39 3.94 7.76
CA VAL A 51 1.90 4.93 6.79
C VAL A 51 1.12 4.26 5.66
N ASN A 52 1.55 3.07 5.19
CA ASN A 52 0.78 2.32 4.20
C ASN A 52 -0.61 1.92 4.72
N SER A 53 -0.72 1.46 5.96
CA SER A 53 -2.01 1.17 6.59
C SER A 53 -2.85 2.44 6.74
N PHE A 54 -2.26 3.53 7.21
CA PHE A 54 -2.96 4.82 7.34
C PHE A 54 -3.59 5.29 6.02
N VAL A 55 -2.85 5.19 4.91
CA VAL A 55 -3.37 5.56 3.58
C VAL A 55 -4.52 4.63 3.15
N SER A 56 -4.42 3.33 3.43
CA SER A 56 -5.50 2.39 3.15
C SER A 56 -6.75 2.69 3.98
N ASP A 57 -6.60 2.93 5.28
CA ASP A 57 -7.72 3.22 6.19
C ASP A 57 -8.43 4.52 5.77
N LEU A 58 -7.66 5.55 5.39
CA LEU A 58 -8.21 6.81 4.89
C LEU A 58 -8.93 6.60 3.55
N PHE A 59 -8.34 5.83 2.63
CA PHE A 59 -8.95 5.52 1.34
C PHE A 59 -10.29 4.78 1.51
N GLU A 60 -10.34 3.78 2.38
CA GLU A 60 -11.56 3.02 2.67
C GLU A 60 -12.64 3.92 3.28
N ARG A 61 -12.27 4.82 4.19
CA ARG A 61 -13.19 5.79 4.78
C ARG A 61 -13.78 6.73 3.72
N ILE A 62 -12.95 7.28 2.83
CA ILE A 62 -13.41 8.13 1.71
C ILE A 62 -14.29 7.34 0.74
N ALA A 63 -13.91 6.11 0.39
CA ALA A 63 -14.67 5.29 -0.53
C ALA A 63 -16.06 4.93 0.03
N SER A 64 -16.14 4.63 1.33
CA SER A 64 -17.40 4.38 2.01
C SER A 64 -18.32 5.59 1.98
N GLU A 65 -17.79 6.77 2.34
CA GLU A 65 -18.58 8.01 2.31
C GLU A 65 -19.00 8.39 0.88
N ALA A 66 -18.12 8.24 -0.10
CA ALA A 66 -18.46 8.50 -1.49
C ALA A 66 -19.58 7.56 -1.99
N ALA A 67 -19.59 6.29 -1.57
CA ALA A 67 -20.68 5.37 -1.87
C ALA A 67 -22.00 5.81 -1.22
N THR A 68 -21.97 6.30 0.02
CA THR A 68 -23.14 6.87 0.71
C THR A 68 -23.69 8.10 -0.03
N VAL A 69 -22.82 9.02 -0.45
CA VAL A 69 -23.20 10.22 -1.22
C VAL A 69 -23.82 9.86 -2.58
N VAL A 70 -23.26 8.87 -3.29
CA VAL A 70 -23.81 8.39 -4.58
C VAL A 70 -25.22 7.81 -4.38
N ARG A 71 -25.43 7.00 -3.35
CA ARG A 71 -26.74 6.42 -3.01
C ARG A 71 -27.76 7.48 -2.61
N ALA A 72 -27.35 8.46 -1.80
CA ALA A 72 -28.22 9.58 -1.40
C ALA A 72 -28.71 10.37 -2.62
N ASN A 73 -27.85 10.55 -3.62
CA ASN A 73 -28.18 11.23 -4.88
C ASN A 73 -28.89 10.35 -5.90
N LYS A 74 -29.23 9.09 -5.56
CA LYS A 74 -29.86 8.10 -6.47
C LYS A 74 -29.10 7.87 -7.77
N LYS A 75 -27.78 8.04 -7.75
CA LYS A 75 -26.91 7.78 -8.91
C LYS A 75 -26.35 6.37 -8.86
N ARG A 76 -25.97 5.83 -10.02
CA ARG A 76 -25.32 4.51 -10.16
C ARG A 76 -23.82 4.59 -10.37
N THR A 77 -23.31 5.77 -10.69
CA THR A 77 -21.90 6.01 -11.02
C THR A 77 -21.31 7.02 -10.03
N LEU A 78 -20.12 6.70 -9.51
CA LEU A 78 -19.34 7.60 -8.68
C LEU A 78 -18.59 8.60 -9.57
N GLY A 79 -18.87 9.89 -9.42
CA GLY A 79 -18.22 10.97 -10.14
C GLY A 79 -17.24 11.76 -9.27
N ALA A 80 -16.52 12.70 -9.89
CA ALA A 80 -15.58 13.57 -9.19
C ALA A 80 -16.26 14.45 -8.13
N ARG A 81 -17.52 14.87 -8.38
CA ARG A 81 -18.29 15.69 -7.44
C ARG A 81 -18.60 14.94 -6.15
N GLU A 82 -19.04 13.68 -6.26
CA GLU A 82 -19.33 12.85 -5.09
C GLU A 82 -18.06 12.53 -4.30
N LEU A 83 -16.94 12.30 -4.99
CA LEU A 83 -15.64 12.12 -4.34
C LEU A 83 -15.21 13.38 -3.59
N GLN A 84 -15.32 14.57 -4.20
CA GLN A 84 -14.97 15.85 -3.56
C GLN A 84 -15.82 16.10 -2.31
N THR A 85 -17.12 15.82 -2.36
CA THR A 85 -17.99 15.90 -1.19
C THR A 85 -17.56 14.92 -0.09
N ALA A 86 -17.28 13.67 -0.44
CA ALA A 86 -16.83 12.67 0.53
C ALA A 86 -15.51 13.07 1.22
N VAL A 87 -14.56 13.62 0.46
CA VAL A 87 -13.29 14.11 1.02
C VAL A 87 -13.53 15.22 2.04
N ARG A 88 -14.43 16.18 1.75
CA ARG A 88 -14.80 17.26 2.68
C ARG A 88 -15.51 16.77 3.94
N LEU A 89 -16.18 15.62 3.88
CA LEU A 89 -16.83 15.01 5.04
C LEU A 89 -15.85 14.23 5.91
N VAL A 90 -14.86 13.59 5.30
CA VAL A 90 -13.90 12.73 6.01
C VAL A 90 -12.75 13.51 6.64
N LEU A 91 -12.25 14.54 5.94
CA LEU A 91 -11.13 15.35 6.41
C LEU A 91 -11.66 16.57 7.19
N PRO A 92 -11.05 16.91 8.34
CA PRO A 92 -11.38 18.15 9.02
C PRO A 92 -11.06 19.35 8.12
N ALA A 93 -11.85 20.41 8.27
CA ALA A 93 -11.50 21.69 7.70
C ALA A 93 -10.38 22.32 8.55
N ASP A 94 -9.36 22.86 7.87
CA ASP A 94 -8.43 23.81 8.48
C ASP A 94 -9.11 25.18 8.68
#